data_AF-A0A151IF29-F1
#
_entry.id   AF-A0A151IF29-F1
#
_cell.length_a   1.000
_cell.length_b   1.000
_cell.length_c   1.000
_cell.angle_alpha   90.00
_cell.angle_beta   90.00
_cell.angle_gamma   90.00
#
_symmetry.space_group_name_H-M   'P 1'
#
loop_
_entity.id
_entity.type
_entity.pdbx_description
1 polymer ?
#
loop_
_entity_poly.entity_id
_entity_poly.type
_entity_poly.pdbx_seq_one_letter_code
_entity_poly.pdbx_strand_id
1 'polypeptide(L)'
;VYTCGICEEICNNFDAVRTHPCIESYEDVVVDNNNYFYPRCSNGEIVRRSDVNGAEAIVVDSAPLSTTIHQLHKPAQSLQSTNVDEILITEVHSRELLWNQHISIAKRDRRTIEKLWEEVSKATNGNRQCKQML
;
A
#
# COMPACT_ATOMS: atom_id res chain seq x y z
N VAL A 1 -14.12 -22.65 2.16
CA VAL A 1 -13.77 -22.36 3.56
C VAL A 1 -12.29 -22.07 3.59
N TYR A 2 -11.88 -21.06 4.33
CA TYR A 2 -10.49 -20.60 4.43
C TYR A 2 -10.11 -20.45 5.90
N THR A 3 -8.84 -20.65 6.25
CA THR A 3 -8.36 -20.55 7.63
C THR A 3 -7.27 -19.50 7.75
N CYS A 4 -7.38 -18.60 8.73
CA CYS A 4 -6.37 -17.56 8.95
C CYS A 4 -5.06 -18.18 9.44
N GLY A 5 -3.97 -17.96 8.71
CA GLY A 5 -2.65 -18.42 9.10
C GLY A 5 -2.03 -17.71 10.30
N ILE A 6 -2.70 -16.71 10.88
CA ILE A 6 -2.23 -15.93 12.04
C ILE A 6 -3.06 -16.22 13.30
N CYS A 7 -4.38 -16.24 13.23
CA CYS A 7 -5.26 -16.43 14.39
C CYS A 7 -6.09 -17.72 14.34
N GLU A 8 -5.96 -18.51 13.27
CA GLU A 8 -6.69 -19.77 13.05
C GLU A 8 -8.22 -19.63 12.94
N GLU A 9 -8.74 -18.39 12.84
CA GLU A 9 -10.16 -18.15 12.58
C GLU A 9 -10.56 -18.71 11.20
N ILE A 10 -11.74 -19.34 11.15
CA ILE A 10 -12.29 -19.98 9.96
C ILE A 10 -13.25 -19.02 9.26
N CYS A 11 -12.94 -18.67 8.01
CA CYS A 11 -13.77 -17.86 7.13
C CYS A 11 -14.55 -18.75 6.15
N ASN A 12 -15.88 -18.58 6.10
CA ASN A 12 -16.73 -19.43 5.27
C ASN A 12 -16.58 -19.16 3.76
N ASN A 13 -16.21 -17.95 3.38
CA ASN A 13 -16.02 -17.53 2.00
C ASN A 13 -14.87 -16.52 1.89
N PHE A 14 -14.52 -16.15 0.66
CA PHE A 14 -13.40 -15.24 0.41
C PHE A 14 -13.72 -13.77 0.74
N ASP A 15 -15.00 -13.38 0.79
CA ASP A 15 -15.38 -12.04 1.24
C ASP A 15 -15.12 -11.83 2.73
N ALA A 16 -15.35 -12.86 3.55
CA ALA A 16 -14.97 -12.87 4.96
C ALA A 16 -13.44 -12.81 5.14
N VAL A 17 -12.68 -13.46 4.26
CA VAL A 17 -11.21 -13.31 4.23
C VAL A 17 -10.84 -11.86 3.95
N ARG A 18 -11.45 -11.20 2.95
CA ARG A 18 -11.13 -9.82 2.56
C ARG A 18 -11.31 -8.78 3.67
N THR A 19 -12.20 -9.05 4.61
CA THR A 19 -12.47 -8.17 5.77
C THR A 19 -11.83 -8.66 7.06
N HIS A 20 -10.96 -9.68 6.99
CA HIS A 20 -10.39 -10.30 8.18
C HIS A 20 -9.37 -9.37 8.87
N PRO A 21 -9.43 -9.15 10.20
CA PRO A 21 -8.56 -8.19 10.89
C PRO A 21 -7.06 -8.42 10.68
N CYS A 22 -6.60 -9.67 10.65
CA CYS A 22 -5.18 -10.00 10.44
C CYS A 22 -4.60 -9.57 9.08
N ILE A 23 -5.42 -9.17 8.11
CA ILE A 23 -4.95 -8.74 6.78
C ILE A 23 -5.32 -7.29 6.44
N GLU A 24 -5.92 -6.54 7.38
CA GLU A 24 -6.41 -5.18 7.17
C GLU A 24 -5.30 -4.21 6.70
N SER A 25 -4.09 -4.37 7.23
CA SER A 25 -2.92 -3.55 6.92
C SER A 25 -2.15 -4.00 5.66
N TYR A 26 -2.62 -5.03 4.96
CA TYR A 26 -1.93 -5.62 3.82
C TYR A 26 -2.70 -5.37 2.51
N GLU A 27 -1.97 -5.36 1.39
CA GLU A 27 -2.53 -5.16 0.04
C GLU A 27 -2.92 -6.49 -0.59
N ASP A 28 -2.17 -7.54 -0.29
CA ASP A 28 -2.31 -8.86 -0.88
C ASP A 28 -2.44 -9.93 0.19
N VAL A 29 -3.15 -11.00 -0.17
CA VAL A 29 -3.21 -12.23 0.60
C VAL A 29 -2.76 -13.41 -0.27
N VAL A 30 -2.02 -14.32 0.33
CA VAL A 30 -1.54 -15.56 -0.27
C VAL A 30 -2.39 -16.69 0.29
N VAL A 31 -2.97 -17.50 -0.60
CA VAL A 31 -3.74 -18.69 -0.22
C VAL A 31 -2.97 -19.94 -0.66
N ASP A 32 -2.75 -20.86 0.25
CA ASP A 32 -2.09 -22.13 -0.03
C ASP A 32 -3.08 -23.23 -0.50
N ASN A 33 -2.55 -24.40 -0.81
CA ASN A 33 -3.34 -25.55 -1.26
C ASN A 33 -4.29 -26.11 -0.17
N ASN A 34 -4.02 -25.80 1.10
CA ASN A 34 -4.83 -26.24 2.24
C ASN A 34 -5.92 -25.21 2.61
N ASN A 35 -6.08 -24.17 1.79
CA ASN A 35 -6.97 -23.01 2.03
C ASN A 35 -6.60 -22.19 3.27
N TYR A 36 -5.35 -22.25 3.72
CA TYR A 36 -4.84 -21.26 4.64
C TYR A 36 -4.53 -19.98 3.90
N PHE A 37 -4.88 -18.84 4.49
CA PHE A 37 -4.58 -17.53 3.95
C PHE A 37 -3.61 -16.77 4.85
N TYR A 38 -2.67 -16.07 4.21
CA TYR A 38 -1.59 -15.34 4.87
C TYR A 38 -1.47 -13.94 4.28
N PRO A 39 -1.42 -12.87 5.10
CA PRO A 39 -1.09 -11.55 4.59
C PRO A 39 0.32 -11.55 3.98
N ARG A 40 0.45 -10.87 2.84
CA ARG A 40 1.71 -10.77 2.09
C ARG A 40 2.30 -9.37 2.22
N CYS A 41 3.57 -9.33 2.60
CA CYS A 41 4.39 -8.12 2.65
C CYS A 41 4.76 -7.63 1.25
N SER A 42 5.11 -6.35 1.12
CA SER A 42 5.53 -5.73 -0.16
C SER A 42 6.79 -6.35 -0.76
N ASN A 43 7.65 -6.97 0.06
CA ASN A 43 8.84 -7.71 -0.38
C ASN A 43 8.52 -9.14 -0.87
N GLY A 44 7.26 -9.58 -0.78
CA GLY A 44 6.82 -10.89 -1.22
C GLY A 44 6.78 -11.98 -0.15
N GLU A 45 7.27 -11.70 1.06
CA GLU A 45 7.17 -12.59 2.21
C GLU A 45 5.75 -12.62 2.78
N ILE A 46 5.45 -13.61 3.61
CA ILE A 46 4.16 -13.78 4.28
C ILE A 46 4.33 -13.70 5.80
N VAL A 47 3.26 -13.29 6.49
CA VAL A 47 3.19 -13.33 7.95
C VAL A 47 2.29 -14.49 8.38
N ARG A 48 2.80 -15.35 9.26
CA ARG A 48 2.07 -16.52 9.76
C ARG A 48 2.42 -16.85 11.20
N ARG A 49 1.55 -17.59 11.86
CA ARG A 49 1.85 -18.27 13.13
C ARG A 49 2.66 -19.54 12.85
N SER A 50 3.65 -19.81 13.68
CA SER A 50 4.49 -21.00 13.60
C SER A 50 4.98 -21.39 14.99
N ASP A 51 5.13 -22.69 15.20
CA ASP A 51 5.96 -23.20 16.29
C ASP A 51 7.44 -22.88 16.00
N VAL A 52 8.07 -22.13 16.90
CA VAL A 52 9.50 -21.86 16.92
C VAL A 52 10.05 -22.36 18.26
N ASN A 53 10.79 -23.46 18.22
CA ASN A 53 11.41 -24.08 19.40
C ASN A 53 10.42 -24.47 20.51
N GLY A 54 9.23 -24.97 20.15
CA GLY A 54 8.18 -25.39 21.08
C GLY A 54 7.31 -24.23 21.58
N ALA A 55 7.41 -23.05 20.96
CA ALA A 55 6.65 -21.86 21.30
C ALA A 55 6.00 -21.26 20.05
N GLU A 56 4.68 -21.06 20.11
CA GLU A 56 3.92 -20.41 19.05
C GLU A 56 4.29 -18.93 18.94
N ALA A 57 4.79 -18.53 17.77
CA ALA A 57 5.19 -17.15 17.47
C ALA A 57 4.67 -16.71 16.10
N ILE A 58 4.50 -15.39 15.93
CA ILE A 58 4.25 -14.81 14.61
C ILE A 58 5.61 -14.58 13.94
N VAL A 59 5.77 -15.14 12.74
CA VAL A 59 7.00 -15.08 11.95
C VAL A 59 6.72 -14.51 10.57
N VAL A 60 7.77 -13.94 9.97
CA VAL A 60 7.80 -13.54 8.57
C VAL A 60 8.62 -14.58 7.81
N ASP A 61 8.05 -15.16 6.76
CA ASP A 61 8.67 -16.28 6.04
C ASP A 61 8.41 -16.16 4.53
N SER A 62 9.16 -16.89 3.73
CA SER A 62 8.92 -16.98 2.29
C SER A 62 7.55 -17.60 2.00
N ALA A 63 6.86 -17.07 0.99
CA ALA A 63 5.59 -17.63 0.56
C ALA A 63 5.76 -19.10 0.10
N PRO A 64 4.82 -20.01 0.40
CA PRO A 64 4.87 -21.37 -0.10
C PRO A 64 4.89 -21.40 -1.63
N LEU A 65 5.66 -22.35 -2.19
CA LEU A 65 5.91 -22.49 -3.63
C LEU A 65 4.64 -22.69 -4.46
N SER A 66 3.60 -23.31 -3.89
CA SER A 66 2.29 -23.49 -4.52
C SER A 66 1.26 -22.66 -3.79
N THR A 67 1.14 -21.41 -4.20
CA THR A 67 0.18 -20.47 -3.64
C THR A 67 -0.51 -19.66 -4.72
N THR A 68 -1.76 -19.30 -4.45
CA THR A 68 -2.51 -18.34 -5.27
C THR A 68 -2.46 -16.98 -4.59
N ILE A 69 -2.03 -15.96 -5.34
CA ILE A 69 -2.01 -14.58 -4.86
C ILE A 69 -3.36 -13.97 -5.19
N HIS A 70 -4.04 -13.49 -4.17
CA HIS A 70 -5.27 -12.74 -4.30
C HIS A 70 -5.02 -11.31 -3.87
N GLN A 71 -5.21 -10.38 -4.82
CA GLN A 71 -5.27 -8.97 -4.48
C GLN A 71 -6.50 -8.73 -3.61
N LEU A 72 -6.28 -8.11 -2.45
CA LEU A 72 -7.37 -7.59 -1.65
C LEU A 72 -7.84 -6.34 -2.38
N HIS A 73 -8.73 -6.52 -3.35
CA HIS A 73 -9.54 -5.42 -3.87
C HIS A 73 -10.40 -4.92 -2.72
N LYS A 74 -9.82 -4.08 -1.87
CA LYS A 74 -10.56 -3.32 -0.88
C LYS A 74 -11.58 -2.52 -1.71
N PRO A 75 -12.90 -2.61 -1.42
CA PRO A 75 -13.85 -1.70 -2.05
C PRO A 75 -13.28 -0.31 -1.84
N ALA A 76 -13.01 0.38 -2.93
CA ALA A 76 -12.12 1.51 -2.92
C ALA A 76 -12.57 2.53 -1.87
N GLN A 77 -11.92 2.51 -0.70
CA GLN A 77 -11.48 3.76 -0.13
C GLN A 77 -10.38 4.26 -1.08
N SER A 78 -10.83 4.75 -2.24
CA SER A 78 -10.12 5.70 -3.08
C SER A 78 -10.00 6.99 -2.27
N LEU A 79 -9.17 6.93 -1.22
CA LEU A 79 -8.75 8.08 -0.43
C LEU A 79 -7.22 8.21 -0.39
N GLN A 80 -6.49 7.27 -1.03
CA GLN A 80 -5.04 7.41 -1.22
C GLN A 80 -4.65 7.94 -2.59
N SER A 81 -5.38 7.61 -3.68
CA SER A 81 -5.15 8.29 -4.97
C SER A 81 -5.64 9.74 -4.93
N THR A 82 -6.76 10.00 -4.25
CA THR A 82 -7.22 11.38 -4.05
C THR A 82 -6.20 12.17 -3.24
N ASN A 83 -5.50 11.61 -2.27
CA ASN A 83 -4.53 12.39 -1.51
C ASN A 83 -3.31 12.81 -2.35
N VAL A 84 -2.71 11.90 -3.14
CA VAL A 84 -1.53 12.25 -3.95
C VAL A 84 -1.89 13.22 -5.07
N ASP A 85 -3.00 12.95 -5.78
CA ASP A 85 -3.44 13.81 -6.88
C ASP A 85 -3.92 15.18 -6.36
N GLU A 86 -4.66 15.24 -5.25
CA GLU A 86 -5.10 16.52 -4.66
C GLU A 86 -3.93 17.31 -4.08
N ILE A 87 -2.94 16.66 -3.46
CA ILE A 87 -1.71 17.34 -3.02
C ILE A 87 -0.95 17.87 -4.23
N LEU A 88 -0.79 17.08 -5.29
CA LEU A 88 -0.11 17.52 -6.51
C LEU A 88 -0.86 18.71 -7.17
N ILE A 89 -2.18 18.62 -7.29
CA ILE A 89 -3.03 19.69 -7.83
C ILE A 89 -2.89 20.94 -6.96
N THR A 90 -2.94 20.81 -5.63
CA THR A 90 -2.80 21.94 -4.69
C THR A 90 -1.43 22.61 -4.80
N GLU A 91 -0.36 21.82 -4.85
CA GLU A 91 1.02 22.32 -4.96
C GLU A 91 1.32 22.95 -6.33
N VAL A 92 0.76 22.40 -7.41
CA VAL A 92 0.86 23.03 -8.74
C VAL A 92 0.02 24.31 -8.78
N HIS A 93 -1.19 24.29 -8.24
CA HIS A 93 -2.11 25.43 -8.26
C HIS A 93 -1.56 26.65 -7.50
N SER A 94 -0.86 26.43 -6.38
CA SER A 94 -0.23 27.51 -5.61
C SER A 94 0.92 28.23 -6.35
N ARG A 95 1.43 27.65 -7.43
CA ARG A 95 2.55 28.18 -8.23
C ARG A 95 2.05 28.60 -9.62
N GLU A 96 1.44 29.77 -9.71
CA GLU A 96 0.82 30.29 -10.94
C GLU A 96 1.70 30.19 -12.20
N LEU A 97 3.02 30.34 -12.06
CA LEU A 97 3.95 30.24 -13.20
C LEU A 97 3.87 28.88 -13.92
N LEU A 98 3.50 27.81 -13.22
CA LEU A 98 3.37 26.47 -13.77
C LEU A 98 2.14 26.27 -14.65
N TRP A 99 1.03 27.00 -14.42
CA TRP A 99 -0.25 26.73 -15.10
C TRP A 99 -0.93 27.96 -15.73
N ASN A 100 -0.66 29.18 -15.24
CA ASN A 100 -1.40 30.39 -15.63
C ASN A 100 -0.91 30.98 -16.97
N GLN A 101 -1.45 30.52 -18.09
CA GLN A 101 -1.01 30.89 -19.44
C GLN A 101 -1.00 32.40 -19.74
N HIS A 102 -1.68 33.24 -18.96
CA HIS A 102 -1.69 34.69 -19.11
C HIS A 102 -0.38 35.37 -18.67
N ILE A 103 0.49 34.67 -17.93
CA ILE A 103 1.82 35.19 -17.57
C ILE A 103 2.73 35.17 -18.80
N SER A 104 3.45 36.27 -19.04
CA SER A 104 4.42 36.40 -20.12
C SER A 104 5.46 35.27 -20.10
N ILE A 105 5.75 34.72 -21.28
CA ILE A 105 6.76 33.66 -21.46
C ILE A 105 8.16 34.08 -21.01
N ALA A 106 8.47 35.38 -21.01
CA ALA A 106 9.74 35.92 -20.53
C ALA A 106 9.96 35.68 -19.03
N LYS A 107 8.88 35.46 -18.25
CA LYS A 107 8.95 35.09 -16.82
C LYS A 107 9.03 33.57 -16.60
N ARG A 108 8.93 32.76 -17.66
CA ARG A 108 9.00 31.30 -17.64
C ARG A 108 10.31 30.80 -18.24
N ASP A 109 11.43 31.37 -17.82
CA ASP A 109 12.70 30.81 -18.22
C ASP A 109 12.83 29.38 -17.65
N ARG A 110 13.60 28.55 -18.36
CA ARG A 110 13.76 27.13 -18.04
C ARG A 110 14.18 26.90 -16.59
N ARG A 111 15.08 27.73 -16.06
CA ARG A 111 15.62 27.55 -14.70
C ARG A 111 14.55 27.84 -13.65
N THR A 112 13.73 28.86 -13.89
CA THR A 112 12.59 29.17 -13.02
C THR A 112 11.57 28.03 -12.99
N ILE A 113 11.20 27.47 -14.14
CA ILE A 113 10.25 26.35 -14.21
C ILE A 113 10.82 25.08 -13.56
N GLU A 114 12.09 24.76 -13.80
CA GLU A 114 12.76 23.61 -13.18
C GLU A 114 12.75 23.73 -11.64
N LYS A 115 13.07 24.91 -11.11
CA LYS A 115 13.07 25.16 -9.66
C LYS A 115 11.67 24.97 -9.04
N LEU A 116 10.63 25.45 -9.70
CA LEU A 116 9.25 25.32 -9.22
C LEU A 116 8.80 23.85 -9.20
N TRP A 117 9.16 23.06 -10.20
CA TRP A 117 8.89 21.61 -10.19
C TRP A 117 9.67 20.86 -9.12
N GLU A 118 10.91 21.27 -8.84
CA GLU A 118 11.70 20.72 -7.73
C GLU A 118 11.02 21.00 -6.38
N GLU A 119 10.48 22.21 -6.18
CA GLU A 119 9.72 22.57 -4.97
C GLU A 119 8.44 21.74 -4.83
N VAL A 120 7.67 21.54 -5.91
CA VAL A 120 6.48 20.66 -5.92
C VAL A 120 6.87 19.22 -5.58
N SER A 121 7.98 18.71 -6.12
CA SER A 121 8.46 17.36 -5.83
C SER A 121 8.86 17.18 -4.36
N LYS A 122 9.52 18.17 -3.75
CA LYS A 122 9.87 18.14 -2.33
C LYS A 122 8.63 18.16 -1.44
N ALA A 123 7.61 18.95 -1.79
CA ALA A 123 6.36 19.01 -1.04
C ALA A 123 5.54 17.71 -1.11
N THR A 124 5.66 16.96 -2.22
CA THR A 124 4.87 15.75 -2.48
C THR A 124 5.52 14.44 -2.00
N ASN A 125 6.84 14.39 -1.81
CA ASN A 125 7.58 13.15 -1.48
C ASN A 125 7.62 12.74 0.02
N GLY A 126 6.90 13.42 0.91
CA GLY A 126 7.07 13.29 2.37
C GLY A 126 6.38 12.12 3.09
N ASN A 127 5.68 11.19 2.42
CA ASN A 127 4.75 10.29 3.15
C ASN A 127 4.70 8.81 2.69
N ARG A 128 5.86 8.21 2.39
CA ARG A 128 5.96 6.77 2.05
C ARG A 128 6.78 5.98 3.07
N GLN A 129 6.30 5.87 4.30
CA GLN A 129 6.81 4.88 5.26
C GLN A 129 5.71 3.86 5.60
N CYS A 130 6.02 2.58 5.36
CA CYS A 130 5.29 1.46 5.95
C CYS A 130 5.24 1.69 7.46
N LYS A 131 4.02 1.75 8.03
CA LYS A 131 3.86 1.79 9.48
C LYS A 131 4.31 0.44 10.03
N GLN A 132 5.47 0.45 10.68
CA GLN A 132 5.90 -0.63 11.55
C GLN A 132 4.98 -0.64 12.77
N MET A 133 4.10 -1.62 12.88
CA MET A 133 3.35 -1.88 14.12
C MET A 133 4.17 -2.84 14.97
N LEU A 134 4.64 -2.34 16.12
CA LEU A 134 4.91 -3.11 17.32
C LEU A 134 3.72 -2.91 18.27
#